data_AF-A0A820KKC8-F1
#
_entry.id   AF-A0A820KKC8-F1
#
_cell.length_a   1.000
_cell.length_b   1.000
_cell.length_c   1.000
_cell.angle_alpha   90.00
_cell.angle_beta   90.00
_cell.angle_gamma   90.00
#
_symmetry.space_group_name_H-M   'P 1'
#
loop_
_entity.id
_entity.type
_entity.pdbx_description
1 polymer ?
#
loop_
_entity_poly.entity_id
_entity_poly.type
_entity_poly.pdbx_seq_one_letter_code
_entity_poly.pdbx_strand_id
1 'polypeptide(L)'
;MKWFIFGYIISLGFILQVQTEQDIDPNGYIIFCLCMGRFGNQAEHFLGGLAFSKLINRTLIVPPWRTYKNIPYSEWFQIESLRSYHRVIDAEDFMQNLAPRIWPPESRIGFCWLSADRPKSECQMKEGNPFGAFWNELNVSFIDTDTYQLSYDKYSINEWDELFPADVNDETQ
;
A
#
# COMPACT_ATOMS: atom_id res chain seq x y z
N MET A 1 17.43 71.15 2.56
CA MET A 1 16.98 70.07 3.46
C MET A 1 16.39 68.97 2.59
N LYS A 2 17.20 68.01 2.12
CA LYS A 2 16.76 66.90 1.25
C LYS A 2 16.57 65.66 2.13
N TRP A 3 15.33 65.20 2.22
CA TRP A 3 14.98 63.96 2.91
C TRP A 3 15.28 62.78 1.98
N PHE A 4 16.15 61.86 2.41
CA PHE A 4 16.34 60.56 1.77
C PHE A 4 15.46 59.54 2.48
N ILE A 5 14.44 59.04 1.78
CA ILE A 5 13.61 57.93 2.23
C ILE A 5 14.35 56.64 1.83
N PHE A 6 14.90 55.93 2.81
CA PHE A 6 15.41 54.57 2.61
C PHE A 6 14.21 53.60 2.60
N GLY A 7 13.79 53.19 1.41
CA GLY A 7 12.82 52.12 1.23
C GLY A 7 13.49 50.77 1.43
N TYR A 8 13.16 50.06 2.52
CA TYR A 8 13.54 48.67 2.71
C TYR A 8 12.58 47.79 1.91
N ILE A 9 13.04 47.22 0.80
CA ILE A 9 12.31 46.18 0.06
C ILE A 9 12.56 44.87 0.79
N ILE A 10 11.59 44.42 1.59
CA ILE A 10 11.57 43.06 2.14
C ILE A 10 11.13 42.15 1.00
N SER A 11 12.09 41.53 0.32
CA SER A 11 11.81 40.46 -0.64
C SER A 11 11.36 39.21 0.13
N LEU A 12 10.04 39.03 0.26
CA LEU A 12 9.43 37.76 0.63
C LEU A 12 9.71 36.76 -0.50
N GLY A 13 10.81 36.02 -0.37
CA GLY A 13 11.09 34.87 -1.21
C GLY A 13 10.05 33.78 -0.91
N PHE A 14 9.07 33.63 -1.79
CA PHE A 14 8.22 32.45 -1.82
C PHE A 14 9.10 31.25 -2.19
N ILE A 15 9.44 30.41 -1.21
CA ILE A 15 10.03 29.11 -1.47
C ILE A 15 8.91 28.25 -2.04
N LEU A 16 8.91 28.06 -3.36
CA LEU A 16 8.09 27.03 -4.00
C LEU A 16 8.59 25.69 -3.48
N GLN A 17 7.80 25.03 -2.63
CA GLN A 17 8.03 23.62 -2.31
C GLN A 17 7.70 22.81 -3.56
N VAL A 18 8.74 22.31 -4.23
CA VAL A 18 8.59 21.33 -5.29
C VAL A 18 8.09 20.04 -4.62
N GLN A 19 6.80 19.74 -4.79
CA GLN A 19 6.23 18.47 -4.39
C GLN A 19 6.81 17.43 -5.35
N THR A 20 7.73 16.60 -4.89
CA THR A 20 8.25 15.49 -5.69
C THR A 20 7.06 14.59 -6.01
N GLU A 21 6.70 14.50 -7.29
CA GLU A 21 5.73 13.53 -7.75
C GLU A 21 6.26 12.15 -7.35
N GLN A 22 5.57 11.49 -6.42
CA GLN A 22 5.93 10.13 -6.06
C GLN A 22 5.62 9.26 -7.27
N ASP A 23 6.69 8.74 -7.88
CA ASP A 23 6.65 7.97 -9.11
C ASP A 23 5.83 6.69 -8.89
N ILE A 24 4.97 6.35 -9.85
CA ILE A 24 4.09 5.19 -9.77
C ILE A 24 4.92 3.97 -10.17
N ASP A 25 5.10 2.99 -9.27
CA ASP A 25 5.78 1.73 -9.61
C ASP A 25 4.99 0.99 -10.71
N PRO A 26 5.55 0.82 -11.92
CA PRO A 26 4.88 0.10 -13.01
C PRO A 26 4.73 -1.39 -12.72
N ASN A 27 5.46 -1.94 -11.74
CA ASN A 27 5.25 -3.30 -11.27
C ASN A 27 4.07 -3.42 -10.31
N GLY A 28 3.41 -2.30 -9.97
CA GLY A 28 2.25 -2.25 -9.09
C GLY A 28 2.57 -2.49 -7.61
N TYR A 29 1.49 -2.68 -6.84
CA TYR A 29 1.52 -2.61 -5.38
C TYR A 29 0.82 -3.80 -4.75
N ILE A 30 1.20 -4.12 -3.51
CA ILE A 30 0.50 -5.09 -2.68
C ILE A 30 0.25 -4.51 -1.28
N ILE A 31 -0.96 -4.71 -0.77
CA ILE A 31 -1.33 -4.45 0.62
C ILE A 31 -2.13 -5.65 1.15
N PHE A 32 -1.93 -6.00 2.41
CA PHE A 32 -2.69 -7.05 3.08
C PHE A 32 -3.01 -6.66 4.53
N CYS A 33 -4.08 -7.22 5.08
CA CYS A 33 -4.41 -7.00 6.48
C CYS A 33 -3.57 -7.89 7.41
N LEU A 34 -3.00 -7.29 8.45
CA LEU A 34 -2.42 -7.99 9.60
C LEU A 34 -3.53 -8.49 10.56
N CYS A 35 -4.46 -9.27 10.03
CA CYS A 35 -5.74 -9.59 10.66
C CYS A 35 -5.71 -10.84 11.58
N MET A 36 -4.57 -11.51 11.73
CA MET A 36 -4.46 -12.73 12.53
C MET A 36 -3.55 -12.53 13.73
N GLY A 37 -4.09 -12.76 14.93
CA GLY A 37 -3.33 -12.72 16.17
C GLY A 37 -2.92 -11.31 16.62
N ARG A 38 -1.94 -11.26 17.52
CA ARG A 38 -1.39 -10.01 18.09
C ARG A 38 -0.05 -9.69 17.44
N PHE A 39 0.63 -8.67 17.94
CA PHE A 39 1.90 -8.16 17.38
C PHE A 39 2.89 -9.25 16.93
N GLY A 40 3.13 -10.29 17.73
CA GLY A 40 4.05 -11.38 17.33
C GLY A 40 3.64 -12.09 16.03
N ASN A 41 2.36 -12.45 15.90
CA ASN A 41 1.82 -13.07 14.67
C ASN A 41 1.84 -12.09 13.49
N GLN A 42 1.48 -10.84 13.77
CA GLN A 42 1.48 -9.79 12.75
C GLN A 42 2.89 -9.52 12.24
N ALA A 43 3.91 -9.53 13.11
CA ALA A 43 5.30 -9.33 12.74
C ALA A 43 5.80 -10.48 11.86
N GLU A 44 5.45 -11.73 12.19
CA GLU A 44 5.77 -12.89 11.36
C GLU A 44 5.11 -12.80 9.98
N HIS A 45 3.81 -12.46 9.92
CA HIS A 45 3.10 -12.23 8.66
C HIS A 45 3.68 -11.07 7.85
N PHE A 46 4.08 -9.99 8.52
CA PHE A 46 4.74 -8.85 7.89
C PHE A 46 6.05 -9.26 7.22
N LEU A 47 6.90 -10.04 7.90
CA LEU A 47 8.14 -10.54 7.32
C LEU A 47 7.89 -11.44 6.10
N GLY A 48 6.88 -12.30 6.17
CA GLY A 48 6.43 -13.12 5.04
C GLY A 48 5.92 -12.27 3.86
N GLY A 49 5.06 -11.29 4.12
CA GLY A 49 4.55 -10.37 3.10
C GLY A 49 5.62 -9.46 2.48
N LEU A 50 6.62 -9.05 3.26
CA LEU A 50 7.79 -8.32 2.75
C LEU A 50 8.63 -9.21 1.83
N ALA A 51 8.86 -10.47 2.20
CA ALA A 51 9.55 -11.41 1.32
C ALA A 51 8.74 -11.71 0.04
N PHE A 52 7.41 -11.87 0.17
CA PHE A 52 6.52 -12.14 -0.95
C PHE A 52 6.43 -10.97 -1.93
N SER A 53 6.26 -9.73 -1.44
CA SER A 53 6.27 -8.53 -2.30
C SER A 53 7.55 -8.40 -3.12
N LYS A 54 8.71 -8.74 -2.52
CA LYS A 54 9.98 -8.82 -3.24
C LYS A 54 9.99 -9.93 -4.28
N LEU A 55 9.46 -11.09 -3.94
CA LEU A 55 9.38 -12.25 -4.82
C LEU A 55 8.60 -11.91 -6.09
N ILE A 56 7.41 -11.31 -5.99
CA ILE A 56 6.58 -10.91 -7.14
C ILE A 56 6.91 -9.51 -7.68
N ASN A 57 8.03 -8.92 -7.25
CA ASN A 57 8.49 -7.61 -7.68
C ASN A 57 7.44 -6.47 -7.59
N ARG A 58 6.56 -6.45 -6.58
CA ARG A 58 5.58 -5.37 -6.36
C ARG A 58 5.97 -4.52 -5.17
N THR A 59 5.76 -3.21 -5.20
CA THR A 59 6.01 -2.36 -4.02
C THR A 59 5.06 -2.75 -2.89
N LEU A 60 5.60 -3.03 -1.70
CA LEU A 60 4.77 -3.30 -0.52
C LEU A 60 4.25 -1.98 0.06
N ILE A 61 2.93 -1.85 0.11
CA ILE A 61 2.28 -0.87 0.96
C ILE A 61 2.29 -1.46 2.37
N VAL A 62 3.16 -0.94 3.22
CA VAL A 62 3.42 -1.47 4.56
C VAL A 62 2.17 -1.25 5.41
N PRO A 63 1.46 -2.31 5.82
CA PRO A 63 0.22 -2.17 6.56
C PRO A 63 0.48 -1.66 7.98
N PRO A 64 -0.46 -0.91 8.57
CA PRO A 64 -0.35 -0.55 9.98
C PRO A 64 -0.51 -1.80 10.86
N TRP A 65 0.10 -1.76 12.04
CA TRP A 65 -0.11 -2.77 13.07
C TRP A 65 -1.55 -2.71 13.57
N ARG A 66 -2.20 -3.87 13.67
CA ARG A 66 -3.57 -3.96 14.14
C ARG A 66 -3.59 -4.13 15.65
N THR A 67 -4.02 -3.09 16.37
CA THR A 67 -4.29 -3.12 17.81
C THR A 67 -5.81 -2.97 18.06
N TYR A 68 -6.22 -2.20 19.08
CA TYR A 68 -7.59 -1.67 19.14
C TYR A 68 -7.85 -0.61 18.07
N LYS A 69 -6.78 -0.03 17.51
CA LYS A 69 -6.75 0.83 16.32
C LYS A 69 -5.56 0.44 15.42
N ASN A 70 -5.54 0.96 14.20
CA ASN A 70 -4.38 0.87 13.33
C ASN A 70 -3.28 1.78 13.89
N ILE A 71 -2.07 1.25 13.96
CA ILE A 71 -0.88 2.00 14.35
C ILE A 71 0.08 1.99 13.15
N PRO A 72 0.46 3.15 12.58
CA PRO A 72 1.38 3.21 11.46
C PRO A 72 2.65 2.41 11.74
N TYR A 73 3.20 1.73 10.73
CA TYR A 73 4.46 0.98 10.90
C TYR A 73 5.58 1.90 11.40
N SER A 74 5.64 3.09 10.81
CA SER A 74 6.59 4.16 11.13
C SER A 74 6.49 4.71 12.56
N GLU A 75 5.42 4.39 13.32
CA GLU A 75 5.33 4.73 14.74
C GLU A 75 6.30 3.89 15.60
N TRP A 76 6.55 2.63 15.22
CA TRP A 76 7.37 1.69 16.00
C TRP A 76 8.71 1.34 15.33
N PHE A 77 8.78 1.43 14.01
CA PHE A 77 9.92 0.99 13.22
C PHE A 77 10.31 2.02 12.16
N GLN A 78 11.55 1.97 11.70
CA GLN A 78 12.02 2.87 10.65
C GLN A 78 11.76 2.25 9.27
N ILE A 79 10.86 2.84 8.48
CA ILE A 79 10.54 2.35 7.14
C ILE A 79 11.74 2.39 6.18
N GLU A 80 12.65 3.36 6.35
CA GLU A 80 13.87 3.48 5.53
C GLU A 80 14.73 2.21 5.56
N SER A 81 14.78 1.52 6.69
CA SER A 81 15.55 0.28 6.83
C SER A 81 15.02 -0.82 5.91
N LEU A 82 13.72 -0.85 5.64
CA LEU A 82 13.10 -1.83 4.75
C LEU A 82 13.47 -1.60 3.27
N ARG A 83 13.70 -0.33 2.88
CA ARG A 83 14.05 0.03 1.49
C ARG A 83 15.36 -0.59 1.02
N SER A 84 16.25 -0.94 1.96
CA SER A 84 17.46 -1.72 1.65
C SER A 84 17.17 -3.15 1.19
N TYR A 85 16.01 -3.69 1.54
CA TYR A 85 15.60 -5.05 1.18
C TYR A 85 14.70 -5.08 -0.05
N HIS A 86 13.66 -4.24 -0.08
CA HIS A 86 12.68 -4.15 -1.17
C HIS A 86 11.96 -2.79 -1.18
N ARG A 87 11.29 -2.46 -2.28
CA ARG A 87 10.51 -1.22 -2.40
C ARG A 87 9.30 -1.24 -1.47
N VAL A 88 9.17 -0.20 -0.66
CA VAL A 88 8.11 -0.05 0.34
C VAL A 88 7.58 1.38 0.39
N ILE A 89 6.32 1.53 0.78
CA ILE A 89 5.65 2.79 1.09
C ILE A 89 4.75 2.59 2.32
N ASP A 90 4.67 3.55 3.24
CA ASP A 90 3.72 3.48 4.36
C ASP A 90 2.28 3.51 3.83
N ALA A 91 1.36 2.78 4.48
CA ALA A 91 -0.04 2.74 4.07
C ALA A 91 -0.69 4.12 4.08
N GLU A 92 -0.41 4.95 5.08
CA GLU A 92 -0.92 6.32 5.16
C GLU A 92 -0.45 7.16 3.96
N ASP A 93 0.85 7.09 3.63
CA ASP A 93 1.43 7.81 2.49
C ASP A 93 0.85 7.34 1.16
N PHE A 94 0.68 6.02 0.98
CA PHE A 94 0.03 5.47 -0.20
C PHE A 94 -1.40 5.96 -0.33
N MET A 95 -2.20 5.84 0.74
CA MET A 95 -3.60 6.21 0.73
C MET A 95 -3.81 7.71 0.51
N GLN A 96 -2.89 8.56 0.99
CA GLN A 96 -2.95 10.00 0.81
C GLN A 96 -2.49 10.45 -0.58
N ASN A 97 -1.38 9.90 -1.09
CA ASN A 97 -0.66 10.48 -2.23
C ASN A 97 -0.78 9.69 -3.54
N LEU A 98 -1.02 8.37 -3.47
CA LEU A 98 -1.07 7.49 -4.64
C LEU A 98 -2.47 6.94 -4.90
N ALA A 99 -3.16 6.43 -3.88
CA ALA A 99 -4.46 5.78 -4.01
C ALA A 99 -5.50 6.63 -4.76
N PRO A 100 -5.62 7.96 -4.57
CA PRO A 100 -6.59 8.76 -5.33
C PRO A 100 -6.35 8.75 -6.85
N ARG A 101 -5.11 8.48 -7.30
CA ARG A 101 -4.72 8.46 -8.71
C ARG A 101 -4.76 7.06 -9.32
N ILE A 102 -4.27 6.06 -8.60
CA ILE A 102 -4.04 4.70 -9.15
C ILE A 102 -4.89 3.60 -8.52
N TRP A 103 -5.58 3.88 -7.40
CA TRP A 103 -6.46 2.93 -6.72
C TRP A 103 -7.69 3.65 -6.12
N PRO A 104 -8.45 4.41 -6.94
CA PRO A 104 -9.59 5.18 -6.48
C PRO A 104 -10.72 4.25 -5.99
N PRO A 105 -11.65 4.74 -5.13
CA PRO A 105 -12.68 3.92 -4.49
C PRO A 105 -13.46 2.98 -5.43
N GLU A 106 -13.77 3.44 -6.64
CA GLU A 106 -14.49 2.72 -7.69
C GLU A 106 -13.70 1.59 -8.36
N SER A 107 -12.41 1.46 -8.07
CA SER A 107 -11.50 0.44 -8.66
C SER A 107 -11.01 -0.60 -7.66
N ARG A 108 -11.45 -0.53 -6.40
CA ARG A 108 -10.88 -1.34 -5.32
C ARG A 108 -11.45 -2.75 -5.33
N ILE A 109 -10.68 -3.68 -5.89
CA ILE A 109 -10.94 -5.12 -5.85
C ILE A 109 -10.18 -5.74 -4.68
N GLY A 110 -10.85 -6.56 -3.86
CA GLY A 110 -10.22 -7.33 -2.79
C GLY A 110 -9.89 -8.75 -3.22
N PHE A 111 -8.75 -9.32 -2.80
CA PHE A 111 -8.31 -10.63 -3.25
C PHE A 111 -8.26 -11.63 -2.10
N CYS A 112 -8.90 -12.79 -2.25
CA CYS A 112 -8.86 -13.87 -1.24
C CYS A 112 -8.36 -15.18 -1.82
N TRP A 113 -7.64 -15.93 -0.99
CA TRP A 113 -7.45 -17.35 -1.24
C TRP A 113 -8.76 -18.10 -0.93
N LEU A 114 -9.25 -18.91 -1.86
CA LEU A 114 -10.39 -19.82 -1.64
C LEU A 114 -10.15 -21.13 -2.39
N SER A 115 -10.45 -22.27 -1.77
CA SER A 115 -10.42 -23.56 -2.47
C SER A 115 -11.51 -23.63 -3.55
N ALA A 116 -11.30 -24.48 -4.57
CA ALA A 116 -12.15 -24.52 -5.77
C ALA A 116 -13.63 -24.84 -5.52
N ASP A 117 -13.94 -25.43 -4.37
CA ASP A 117 -15.28 -25.78 -3.92
C ASP A 117 -16.00 -24.63 -3.18
N ARG A 118 -15.30 -23.54 -2.85
CA ARG A 118 -15.85 -22.41 -2.10
C ARG A 118 -16.40 -21.33 -3.04
N PRO A 119 -17.61 -20.80 -2.78
CA PRO A 119 -18.15 -19.71 -3.57
C PRO A 119 -17.39 -18.41 -3.32
N LYS A 120 -17.21 -17.60 -4.37
CA LYS A 120 -16.61 -16.25 -4.32
C LYS A 120 -17.18 -15.36 -3.20
N SER A 121 -18.47 -15.53 -2.87
CA SER A 121 -19.14 -14.79 -1.79
C SER A 121 -18.53 -14.99 -0.39
N GLU A 122 -17.71 -16.03 -0.19
CA GLU A 122 -16.95 -16.22 1.06
C GLU A 122 -15.71 -15.31 1.16
N CYS A 123 -15.32 -14.60 0.09
CA CYS A 123 -14.30 -13.56 0.16
C CYS A 123 -14.86 -12.30 0.84
N GLN A 124 -14.93 -12.33 2.16
CA GLN A 124 -15.55 -11.27 2.97
C GLN A 124 -14.48 -10.38 3.60
N MET A 125 -13.81 -9.57 2.77
CA MET A 125 -12.64 -8.75 3.15
C MET A 125 -12.82 -7.84 4.38
N LYS A 126 -14.07 -7.50 4.73
CA LYS A 126 -14.42 -6.58 5.83
C LYS A 126 -15.35 -7.21 6.87
N GLU A 127 -15.65 -8.50 6.80
CA GLU A 127 -16.58 -9.13 7.74
C GLU A 127 -15.91 -9.43 9.08
N GLY A 128 -16.52 -8.95 10.17
CA GLY A 128 -16.03 -9.15 11.52
C GLY A 128 -14.84 -8.27 11.92
N ASN A 129 -14.26 -8.62 13.06
CA ASN A 129 -13.11 -7.95 13.66
C ASN A 129 -11.92 -8.93 13.64
N PRO A 130 -10.72 -8.51 13.17
CA PRO A 130 -10.31 -7.13 12.89
C PRO A 130 -10.51 -6.63 11.45
N PHE A 131 -11.02 -7.46 10.55
CA PHE A 131 -11.12 -7.19 9.10
C PHE A 131 -11.78 -5.85 8.76
N GLY A 132 -13.01 -5.63 9.23
CA GLY A 132 -13.74 -4.39 8.92
C GLY A 132 -13.05 -3.16 9.50
N ALA A 133 -12.59 -3.24 10.75
CA ALA A 133 -11.91 -2.13 11.43
C ALA A 133 -10.62 -1.72 10.71
N PHE A 134 -9.80 -2.69 10.32
CA PHE A 134 -8.54 -2.45 9.62
C PHE A 134 -8.74 -1.63 8.33
N TRP A 135 -9.65 -2.06 7.46
CA TRP A 135 -9.90 -1.39 6.19
C TRP A 135 -10.66 -0.07 6.36
N ASN A 136 -11.58 0.02 7.32
CA ASN A 136 -12.32 1.25 7.60
C ASN A 136 -11.40 2.38 8.05
N GLU A 137 -10.41 2.10 8.91
CA GLU A 137 -9.46 3.10 9.39
C GLU A 137 -8.51 3.59 8.28
N LEU A 138 -8.31 2.80 7.22
CA LEU A 138 -7.62 3.22 5.99
C LEU A 138 -8.57 3.85 4.94
N ASN A 139 -9.86 4.02 5.26
CA ASN A 139 -10.90 4.48 4.33
C ASN A 139 -10.99 3.62 3.04
N VAL A 140 -10.89 2.30 3.19
CA VAL A 140 -11.00 1.32 2.11
C VAL A 140 -12.33 0.58 2.18
N SER A 141 -13.02 0.57 1.03
CA SER A 141 -14.16 -0.28 0.73
C SER A 141 -13.89 -0.93 -0.62
N PHE A 142 -14.30 -2.18 -0.77
CA PHE A 142 -14.11 -2.96 -1.99
C PHE A 142 -15.41 -2.97 -2.78
N ILE A 143 -15.33 -2.72 -4.10
CA ILE A 143 -16.49 -2.75 -5.00
C ILE A 143 -16.79 -4.16 -5.51
N ASP A 144 -15.78 -5.01 -5.55
CA ASP A 144 -15.88 -6.43 -5.85
C ASP A 144 -14.69 -7.14 -5.16
N THR A 145 -14.68 -8.46 -5.27
CA THR A 145 -13.57 -9.31 -4.85
C THR A 145 -13.08 -10.15 -6.01
N ASP A 146 -11.95 -10.81 -5.86
CA ASP A 146 -11.49 -11.87 -6.74
C ASP A 146 -10.80 -12.96 -5.92
N THR A 147 -10.66 -14.14 -6.50
CA THR A 147 -10.21 -15.34 -5.80
C THR A 147 -9.03 -15.99 -6.50
N TYR A 148 -8.07 -16.51 -5.72
CA TYR A 148 -6.93 -17.26 -6.24
C TYR A 148 -6.66 -18.53 -5.43
N GLN A 149 -5.87 -19.43 -6.03
CA GLN A 149 -5.49 -20.74 -5.46
C GLN A 149 -3.97 -20.96 -5.54
N LEU A 150 -3.21 -19.90 -5.29
CA LEU A 150 -1.75 -19.91 -5.38
C LEU A 150 -1.12 -19.91 -3.99
N SER A 151 0.06 -20.53 -3.86
CA SER A 151 0.90 -20.43 -2.68
C SER A 151 1.72 -19.13 -2.73
N TYR A 152 2.18 -18.64 -1.58
CA TYR A 152 3.04 -17.43 -1.50
C TYR A 152 4.54 -17.77 -1.58
N ASP A 153 4.89 -18.99 -1.97
CA ASP A 153 6.26 -19.44 -2.11
C ASP A 153 6.81 -19.22 -3.54
N LYS A 154 8.12 -19.40 -3.68
CA LYS A 154 8.83 -19.21 -4.95
C LYS A 154 8.38 -20.13 -6.09
N TYR A 155 7.66 -21.22 -5.80
CA TYR A 155 7.24 -22.17 -6.82
C TYR A 155 5.97 -21.72 -7.54
N SER A 156 5.19 -20.80 -6.97
CA SER A 156 3.98 -20.25 -7.59
C SER A 156 4.20 -18.88 -8.27
N ILE A 157 5.45 -18.40 -8.37
CA ILE A 157 5.74 -17.04 -8.84
C ILE A 157 5.26 -16.79 -10.26
N ASN A 158 5.46 -17.75 -11.17
CA ASN A 158 5.05 -17.59 -12.56
C ASN A 158 3.52 -17.53 -12.66
N GLU A 159 2.82 -18.35 -11.87
CA GLU A 159 1.37 -18.35 -11.80
C GLU A 159 0.82 -17.04 -11.22
N TRP A 160 1.54 -16.41 -10.28
CA TRP A 160 1.19 -15.08 -9.78
C TRP A 160 1.31 -14.02 -10.88
N ASP A 161 2.40 -14.04 -11.64
CA ASP A 161 2.65 -13.09 -12.73
C ASP A 161 1.67 -13.29 -13.91
N GLU A 162 1.28 -14.54 -14.19
CA GLU A 162 0.29 -14.87 -15.22
C GLU A 162 -1.14 -14.49 -14.80
N LEU A 163 -1.53 -14.76 -13.55
CA LEU A 163 -2.89 -14.53 -13.07
C LEU A 163 -3.14 -13.06 -12.73
N PHE A 164 -2.14 -12.38 -12.18
CA PHE A 164 -2.21 -10.98 -11.79
C PHE A 164 -0.96 -10.27 -12.30
N PRO A 165 -0.87 -10.00 -13.62
CA PRO A 165 0.24 -9.23 -14.17
C PRO A 165 0.24 -7.80 -13.62
N ALA A 166 1.40 -7.17 -13.59
CA ALA A 166 1.45 -5.72 -13.42
C ALA A 166 1.00 -5.06 -14.73
N ASP A 167 0.43 -3.86 -14.65
CA ASP A 167 0.15 -3.02 -15.81
C ASP A 167 1.49 -2.52 -16.38
N VAL A 168 2.26 -3.42 -16.98
CA VAL A 168 3.39 -3.06 -17.84
C VAL A 168 2.74 -2.37 -19.03
N ASN A 169 2.89 -1.04 -19.09
CA ASN A 169 2.44 -0.17 -20.19
C ASN A 169 2.32 -0.97 -21.49
N ASP A 170 1.08 -1.15 -21.94
CA ASP A 170 0.72 -1.68 -23.25
C ASP A 170 1.08 -0.64 -24.35
N GLU A 171 2.34 -0.19 -24.35
CA GLU A 171 2.94 0.67 -25.36
C GLU A 171 3.81 -0.13 -26.34
N THR A 172 3.64 -1.45 -26.37
CA THR A 172 4.18 -2.31 -27.43
C THR A 172 3.09 -3.19 -28.05
N GLN A 173 2.10 -2.53 -28.66
CA GLN A 173 1.42 -3.07 -29.85
C GLN A 173 1.08 -1.96 -30.86
#